data_AF-A0A2D0IL99-F1
#
_entry.id   AF-A0A2D0IL99-F1
#
_cell.length_a   1.000
_cell.length_b   1.000
_cell.length_c   1.000
_cell.angle_alpha   90.00
_cell.angle_beta   90.00
_cell.angle_gamma   90.00
#
_symmetry.space_group_name_H-M   'P 1'
#
loop_
_entity.id
_entity.type
_entity.pdbx_description
1 polymer ?
#
loop_
_entity_poly.entity_id
_entity_poly.type
_entity_poly.pdbx_seq_one_letter_code
_entity_poly.pdbx_strand_id
1 'polypeptide(L)'
;MKRVLLGLMLSTLSLSSWAVDGYKDVKFGSSVKDLMNSKLCNFQKIPPASTIKELSLYSCLDFNFSGKKTMAIATFLNGKFKRFLIGVDSNINPLIDALNKKYGLPSSMTSEDIMVRALTTGEPVFVRYDNDTVIIKVEKSNGQEVTMLMYTDSKFDDEINALSQNKIANDI
;
A
#
# COMPACT_ATOMS: atom_id res chain seq x y z
N MET A 1 42.18 -22.65 -37.89
CA MET A 1 40.70 -22.77 -37.90
C MET A 1 40.20 -22.73 -36.46
N LYS A 2 39.79 -21.56 -35.95
CA LYS A 2 39.29 -21.37 -34.57
C LYS A 2 38.06 -20.47 -34.64
N ARG A 3 36.87 -21.03 -34.87
CA ARG A 3 35.57 -20.38 -34.60
C ARG A 3 34.51 -21.47 -34.45
N VAL A 4 34.20 -21.88 -33.23
CA VAL A 4 32.93 -22.56 -32.94
C VAL A 4 32.32 -21.89 -31.71
N LEU A 5 31.28 -21.12 -32.02
CA LEU A 5 30.15 -20.65 -31.22
C LEU A 5 30.22 -20.82 -29.69
N LEU A 6 30.48 -19.72 -28.97
CA LEU A 6 29.83 -19.49 -27.68
C LEU A 6 28.43 -18.94 -27.99
N GLY A 7 27.45 -19.85 -28.08
CA GLY A 7 26.04 -19.51 -28.23
C GLY A 7 25.51 -18.88 -26.95
N LEU A 8 24.79 -17.76 -27.11
CA LEU A 8 24.11 -17.02 -26.06
C LEU A 8 23.11 -17.92 -25.30
N MET A 9 23.34 -18.14 -24.01
CA MET A 9 22.25 -18.25 -23.04
C MET A 9 22.12 -16.90 -22.33
N LEU A 10 21.47 -15.94 -22.99
CA LEU A 10 20.78 -14.88 -22.26
C LEU A 10 19.50 -15.52 -21.72
N SER A 11 19.61 -16.20 -20.58
CA SER A 11 18.44 -16.54 -19.78
C SER A 11 17.80 -15.21 -19.38
N THR A 12 16.74 -14.85 -20.10
CA THR A 12 15.83 -13.78 -19.71
C THR A 12 15.31 -14.16 -18.33
N LEU A 13 15.93 -13.60 -17.28
CA LEU A 13 15.27 -13.43 -16.00
C LEU A 13 14.09 -12.52 -16.30
N SER A 14 12.96 -13.11 -16.68
CA SER A 14 11.67 -12.51 -16.50
C SER A 14 11.59 -12.23 -15.01
N LEU A 15 12.00 -11.02 -14.61
CA LEU A 15 11.68 -10.46 -13.31
C LEU A 15 10.15 -10.42 -13.32
N SER A 16 9.50 -11.50 -12.87
CA SER A 16 8.14 -11.42 -12.39
C SER A 16 8.15 -10.21 -11.47
N SER A 17 7.36 -9.17 -11.75
CA SER A 17 7.28 -8.05 -10.80
C SER A 17 6.75 -8.67 -9.52
N TRP A 18 7.62 -8.82 -8.53
CA TRP A 18 7.20 -9.31 -7.23
C TRP A 18 6.45 -8.15 -6.64
N ALA A 19 5.15 -8.34 -6.42
CA ALA A 19 4.35 -7.47 -5.57
C ALA A 19 5.19 -7.09 -4.34
N VAL A 20 5.09 -5.84 -3.90
CA VAL A 20 5.88 -5.37 -2.77
C VAL A 20 5.76 -6.34 -1.60
N ASP A 21 6.90 -6.69 -1.01
CA ASP A 21 6.97 -7.64 0.10
C ASP A 21 6.94 -6.94 1.47
N GLY A 22 6.66 -5.63 1.49
CA GLY A 22 6.63 -4.81 2.69
C GLY A 22 6.83 -3.33 2.42
N TYR A 23 7.37 -2.62 3.43
CA TYR A 23 7.76 -1.22 3.33
C TYR A 23 9.13 -0.98 3.97
N LYS A 24 10.08 -0.47 3.17
CA LYS A 24 11.50 -0.33 3.56
C LYS A 24 12.03 -1.63 4.15
N ASP A 25 12.48 -1.61 5.41
CA ASP A 25 13.12 -2.76 6.07
C ASP A 25 12.13 -3.66 6.84
N VAL A 26 10.81 -3.42 6.70
CA VAL A 26 9.76 -4.21 7.37
C VAL A 26 8.94 -4.97 6.35
N LYS A 27 8.97 -6.30 6.43
CA LYS A 27 8.27 -7.19 5.50
C LYS A 27 6.84 -7.48 5.92
N PHE A 28 5.95 -7.68 4.97
CA PHE A 28 4.64 -8.25 5.26
C PHE A 28 4.81 -9.62 5.91
N GLY A 29 3.97 -9.90 6.91
CA GLY A 29 4.13 -11.03 7.81
C GLY A 29 4.92 -10.75 9.08
N SER A 30 5.71 -9.66 9.14
CA SER A 30 6.47 -9.28 10.34
C SER A 30 5.58 -9.01 11.55
N SER A 31 6.13 -9.21 12.75
CA SER A 31 5.42 -8.96 14.00
C SER A 31 5.33 -7.46 14.32
N VAL A 32 4.44 -7.10 15.26
CA VAL A 32 4.40 -5.73 15.82
C VAL A 32 5.76 -5.33 16.38
N LYS A 33 6.47 -6.26 17.04
CA LYS A 33 7.80 -6.01 17.62
C LYS A 33 8.81 -5.61 16.54
N ASP A 34 8.78 -6.29 15.39
CA ASP A 34 9.69 -5.98 14.28
C ASP A 34 9.43 -4.58 13.72
N LEU A 35 8.15 -4.19 13.58
CA LEU A 35 7.78 -2.83 13.18
C LEU A 35 8.30 -1.80 14.19
N MET A 36 8.12 -2.02 15.49
CA MET A 36 8.63 -1.07 16.51
C MET A 36 10.16 -0.96 16.47
N ASN A 37 10.85 -2.08 16.24
CA ASN A 37 12.31 -2.12 16.15
C ASN A 37 12.87 -1.45 14.89
N SER A 38 12.05 -1.33 13.82
CA SER A 38 12.45 -0.66 12.57
C SER A 38 12.69 0.85 12.74
N LYS A 39 12.13 1.46 13.80
CA LYS A 39 12.23 2.89 14.09
C LYS A 39 11.80 3.79 12.92
N LEU A 40 10.86 3.32 12.09
CA LEU A 40 10.29 4.12 10.99
C LEU A 40 9.63 5.41 11.49
N CYS A 41 8.97 5.34 12.65
CA CYS A 41 8.37 6.47 13.38
C CYS A 41 7.94 6.02 14.79
N ASN A 42 7.38 6.94 15.59
CA ASN A 42 6.89 6.66 16.94
C ASN A 42 5.46 6.10 16.91
N PHE A 43 5.32 4.81 16.54
CA PHE A 43 4.00 4.16 16.46
C PHE A 43 3.32 4.03 17.82
N GLN A 44 2.02 4.32 17.82
CA GLN A 44 1.11 4.10 18.94
C GLN A 44 -0.07 3.26 18.48
N LYS A 45 -0.50 2.32 19.31
CA LYS A 45 -1.70 1.53 19.03
C LYS A 45 -2.92 2.45 19.07
N ILE A 46 -3.75 2.41 18.04
CA ILE A 46 -5.02 3.13 18.05
C ILE A 46 -6.17 2.20 18.45
N PRO A 47 -7.24 2.73 19.05
CA PRO A 47 -8.44 1.95 19.34
C PRO A 47 -8.97 1.27 18.07
N PRO A 48 -9.52 0.06 18.17
CA PRO A 48 -10.06 -0.63 17.02
C PRO A 48 -11.20 0.19 16.40
N ALA A 49 -11.02 0.57 15.14
CA ALA A 49 -12.05 1.23 14.34
C ALA A 49 -13.05 0.23 13.71
N SER A 50 -12.76 -1.07 13.83
CA SER A 50 -13.57 -2.15 13.28
C SER A 50 -13.96 -3.14 14.37
N THR A 51 -15.01 -3.92 14.11
CA THR A 51 -15.42 -5.02 14.99
C THR A 51 -14.66 -6.32 14.71
N ILE A 52 -13.69 -6.32 13.78
CA ILE A 52 -12.82 -7.45 13.45
C ILE A 52 -11.72 -7.51 14.51
N LYS A 53 -11.75 -8.54 15.36
CA LYS A 53 -10.85 -8.66 16.53
C LYS A 53 -9.40 -8.92 16.12
N GLU A 54 -9.21 -9.53 14.96
CA GLU A 54 -7.94 -9.90 14.36
C GLU A 54 -7.21 -8.68 13.79
N LEU A 55 -7.93 -7.58 13.55
CA LEU A 55 -7.39 -6.34 13.02
C LEU A 55 -6.82 -5.48 14.14
N SER A 56 -5.57 -5.04 13.98
CA SER A 56 -4.98 -4.02 14.86
C SER A 56 -4.25 -2.97 14.05
N LEU A 57 -4.35 -1.73 14.53
CA LEU A 57 -3.84 -0.55 13.84
C LEU A 57 -2.86 0.19 14.76
N TYR A 58 -1.77 0.65 14.16
CA TYR A 58 -0.75 1.44 14.83
C TYR A 58 -0.48 2.67 13.98
N SER A 59 -0.57 3.86 14.56
CA SER A 59 -0.34 5.11 13.85
C SER A 59 0.79 5.93 14.47
N CYS A 60 1.43 6.76 13.67
CA CYS A 60 2.35 7.79 14.13
C CYS A 60 2.09 9.09 13.33
N LEU A 61 2.52 10.23 13.86
CA LEU A 61 2.39 11.55 13.22
C LEU A 61 3.74 12.15 12.82
N ASP A 62 4.84 11.44 13.10
CA ASP A 62 6.21 11.90 12.89
C ASP A 62 6.95 11.08 11.84
N PHE A 63 6.22 10.36 10.99
CA PHE A 63 6.80 9.62 9.89
C PHE A 63 7.43 10.58 8.88
N ASN A 64 8.72 10.42 8.59
CA ASN A 64 9.41 11.28 7.64
C ASN A 64 9.20 10.78 6.19
N PHE A 65 8.44 11.54 5.42
CA PHE A 65 8.16 11.29 4.01
C PHE A 65 8.47 12.53 3.18
N SER A 66 9.29 12.39 2.14
CA SER A 66 9.74 13.51 1.30
C SER A 66 10.30 14.72 2.08
N GLY A 67 10.99 14.46 3.20
CA GLY A 67 11.59 15.49 4.04
C GLY A 67 10.63 16.20 4.99
N LYS A 68 9.37 15.75 5.09
CA LYS A 68 8.36 16.30 5.99
C LYS A 68 7.81 15.22 6.92
N LYS A 69 7.40 15.63 8.12
CA LYS A 69 6.65 14.77 9.04
C LYS A 69 5.21 14.65 8.56
N THR A 70 4.71 13.42 8.50
CA THR A 70 3.33 13.11 8.12
C THR A 70 2.79 11.96 8.98
N MET A 71 1.50 11.70 8.85
CA MET A 71 0.86 10.53 9.43
C MET A 71 1.26 9.26 8.67
N ALA A 72 1.50 8.18 9.42
CA ALA A 72 1.52 6.84 8.84
C ALA A 72 0.74 5.86 9.71
N ILE A 73 0.16 4.83 9.08
CA ILE A 73 -0.62 3.78 9.75
C ILE A 73 -0.11 2.43 9.29
N ALA A 74 0.32 1.60 10.23
CA ALA A 74 0.59 0.20 10.02
C ALA A 74 -0.62 -0.63 10.45
N THR A 75 -1.07 -1.50 9.54
CA THR A 75 -2.18 -2.41 9.76
C THR A 75 -1.66 -3.82 9.92
N PHE A 76 -2.18 -4.49 10.95
CA PHE A 76 -1.86 -5.87 11.26
C PHE A 76 -3.13 -6.70 11.23
N LEU A 77 -3.01 -7.90 10.66
CA LEU A 77 -4.04 -8.93 10.71
C LEU A 77 -3.46 -10.16 11.40
N ASN A 78 -4.14 -10.66 12.43
CA ASN A 78 -3.65 -11.78 13.25
C ASN A 78 -2.21 -11.53 13.77
N GLY A 79 -1.91 -10.29 14.15
CA GLY A 79 -0.59 -9.88 14.65
C GLY A 79 0.51 -9.79 13.59
N LYS A 80 0.20 -9.99 12.30
CA LYS A 80 1.13 -9.91 11.17
C LYS A 80 0.95 -8.61 10.41
N PHE A 81 2.05 -7.94 10.09
CA PHE A 81 2.05 -6.70 9.31
C PHE A 81 1.55 -6.97 7.90
N LYS A 82 0.60 -6.17 7.42
CA LYS A 82 -0.06 -6.40 6.13
C LYS A 82 -0.20 -5.17 5.26
N ARG A 83 -0.29 -3.98 5.83
CA ARG A 83 -0.51 -2.75 5.06
C ARG A 83 0.12 -1.55 5.74
N PHE A 84 0.75 -0.69 4.95
CA PHE A 84 1.34 0.56 5.38
C PHE A 84 0.70 1.72 4.63
N LEU A 85 0.14 2.66 5.36
CA LEU A 85 -0.48 3.87 4.82
C LEU A 85 0.37 5.06 5.20
N ILE A 86 0.57 5.98 4.26
CA ILE A 86 1.31 7.23 4.43
C ILE A 86 0.41 8.36 3.96
N GLY A 87 0.19 9.36 4.81
CA GLY A 87 -0.47 10.60 4.39
C GLY A 87 0.46 11.40 3.47
N VAL A 88 -0.06 11.86 2.35
CA VAL A 88 0.70 12.63 1.36
C VAL A 88 0.09 14.02 1.24
N ASP A 89 0.95 15.03 1.16
CA ASP A 89 0.55 16.40 0.85
C ASP A 89 -0.21 16.47 -0.49
N SER A 90 -1.02 17.52 -0.68
CA SER A 90 -1.90 17.69 -1.84
C SER A 90 -1.20 17.75 -3.21
N ASN A 91 0.12 18.01 -3.27
CA ASN A 91 0.84 17.94 -4.54
C ASN A 91 1.31 16.51 -4.83
N ILE A 92 0.47 15.75 -5.54
CA ILE A 92 0.67 14.34 -5.87
C ILE A 92 1.61 14.11 -7.07
N ASN A 93 1.81 15.08 -7.96
CA ASN A 93 2.57 14.86 -9.21
C ASN A 93 4.00 14.36 -8.98
N PRO A 94 4.81 14.94 -8.06
CA PRO A 94 6.14 14.43 -7.76
C PRO A 94 6.14 12.99 -7.24
N LEU A 95 5.08 12.59 -6.53
CA LEU A 95 4.91 11.22 -6.07
C LEU A 95 4.64 10.29 -7.25
N ILE A 96 3.73 10.66 -8.15
CA ILE A 96 3.43 9.88 -9.37
C ILE A 96 4.70 9.69 -10.20
N ASP A 97 5.48 10.75 -10.42
CA ASP A 97 6.74 10.67 -11.17
C ASP A 97 7.74 9.72 -10.51
N ALA A 98 7.87 9.79 -9.18
CA ALA A 98 8.74 8.91 -8.42
C ALA A 98 8.30 7.44 -8.48
N LEU A 99 6.99 7.16 -8.42
CA LEU A 99 6.44 5.82 -8.53
C LEU A 99 6.59 5.29 -9.96
N ASN A 100 6.33 6.11 -10.98
CA ASN A 100 6.56 5.76 -12.39
C ASN A 100 8.02 5.37 -12.64
N LYS A 101 8.96 6.13 -12.07
CA LYS A 101 10.39 5.82 -12.16
C LYS A 101 10.75 4.51 -11.46
N LYS A 102 10.09 4.16 -10.34
CA LYS A 102 10.41 2.99 -9.53
C LYS A 102 9.74 1.70 -10.04
N TYR A 103 8.46 1.77 -10.39
CA TYR A 103 7.62 0.61 -10.70
C TYR A 103 7.18 0.54 -12.16
N GLY A 104 7.47 1.57 -12.97
CA GLY A 104 6.93 1.70 -14.32
C GLY A 104 5.53 2.32 -14.32
N LEU A 105 4.81 2.18 -15.43
CA LEU A 105 3.45 2.70 -15.56
C LEU A 105 2.49 2.01 -14.55
N PRO A 106 1.40 2.69 -14.15
CA PRO A 106 0.38 2.08 -13.29
C PRO A 106 -0.13 0.75 -13.87
N SER A 107 -0.30 -0.25 -13.00
CA SER A 107 -0.93 -1.53 -13.34
C SER A 107 -2.44 -1.38 -13.57
N SER A 108 -3.08 -0.47 -12.82
CA SER A 108 -4.46 -0.08 -13.02
C SER A 108 -4.72 1.32 -12.48
N MET A 109 -5.80 1.95 -12.93
CA MET A 109 -6.27 3.23 -12.40
C MET A 109 -7.79 3.34 -12.51
N THR A 110 -8.38 4.22 -11.70
CA THR A 110 -9.77 4.65 -11.85
C THR A 110 -9.98 5.21 -13.26
N SER A 111 -11.11 4.87 -13.89
CA SER A 111 -11.42 5.36 -15.25
C SER A 111 -11.62 6.88 -15.27
N GLU A 112 -11.36 7.48 -16.43
CA GLU A 112 -11.39 8.93 -16.60
C GLU A 112 -12.75 9.57 -16.27
N ASP A 113 -13.85 8.90 -16.61
CA ASP A 113 -15.21 9.37 -16.27
C ASP A 113 -15.39 9.48 -14.74
N ILE A 114 -14.89 8.50 -13.98
CA ILE A 114 -14.96 8.49 -12.52
C ILE A 114 -14.03 9.56 -11.94
N MET A 115 -12.83 9.73 -12.50
CA MET A 115 -11.90 10.79 -12.06
C MET A 115 -12.52 12.18 -12.21
N VAL A 116 -13.20 12.45 -13.33
CA VAL A 116 -13.91 13.72 -13.56
C VAL A 116 -15.06 13.88 -12.57
N ARG A 117 -15.88 12.84 -12.34
CA ARG A 117 -16.98 12.90 -11.36
C ARG A 117 -16.49 13.06 -9.94
N ALA A 118 -15.34 12.49 -9.57
CA ALA A 118 -14.75 12.59 -8.24
C ALA A 118 -14.45 14.03 -7.82
N LEU A 119 -14.14 14.91 -8.80
CA LEU A 119 -13.93 16.35 -8.55
C LEU A 119 -15.16 17.01 -7.89
N THR A 120 -16.37 16.54 -8.20
CA THR A 120 -17.62 17.06 -7.66
C THR A 120 -18.22 16.19 -6.55
N THR A 121 -18.10 14.86 -6.66
CA THR A 121 -18.75 13.90 -5.75
C THR A 121 -17.89 13.56 -4.54
N GLY A 122 -16.56 13.67 -4.65
CA GLY A 122 -15.63 13.16 -3.66
C GLY A 122 -15.45 11.63 -3.71
N GLU A 123 -15.95 10.96 -4.76
CA GLU A 123 -15.67 9.54 -5.01
C GLU A 123 -14.15 9.29 -4.98
N PRO A 124 -13.69 8.18 -4.36
CA PRO A 124 -12.27 7.90 -4.26
C PRO A 124 -11.67 7.56 -5.63
N VAL A 125 -10.53 8.16 -5.93
CA VAL A 125 -9.72 7.91 -7.12
C VAL A 125 -8.49 7.10 -6.73
N PHE A 126 -8.14 6.13 -7.58
CA PHE A 126 -7.04 5.23 -7.35
C PHE A 126 -6.06 5.20 -8.52
N VAL A 127 -4.77 5.20 -8.22
CA VAL A 127 -3.69 4.88 -9.15
C VAL A 127 -2.88 3.76 -8.53
N ARG A 128 -2.72 2.65 -9.23
CA ARG A 128 -2.14 1.42 -8.67
C ARG A 128 -0.92 0.99 -9.46
N TYR A 129 0.07 0.47 -8.75
CA TYR A 129 1.35 0.03 -9.27
C TYR A 129 1.68 -1.35 -8.71
N ASP A 130 2.60 -2.03 -9.39
CA ASP A 130 3.18 -3.30 -8.95
C ASP A 130 2.12 -4.34 -8.58
N ASN A 131 1.36 -4.79 -9.58
CA ASN A 131 0.23 -5.72 -9.42
C ASN A 131 -0.76 -5.27 -8.36
N ASP A 132 -1.07 -3.96 -8.36
CA ASP A 132 -2.01 -3.33 -7.46
C ASP A 132 -1.66 -3.39 -5.97
N THR A 133 -0.37 -3.55 -5.63
CA THR A 133 0.10 -3.58 -4.23
C THR A 133 0.70 -2.27 -3.73
N VAL A 134 0.97 -1.31 -4.63
CA VAL A 134 1.30 0.07 -4.29
C VAL A 134 0.22 0.99 -4.85
N ILE A 135 -0.56 1.62 -3.98
CA ILE A 135 -1.79 2.31 -4.36
C ILE A 135 -1.72 3.75 -3.87
N ILE A 136 -1.95 4.71 -4.76
CA ILE A 136 -2.36 6.05 -4.36
C ILE A 136 -3.89 6.09 -4.32
N LYS A 137 -4.44 6.52 -3.20
CA LYS A 137 -5.86 6.82 -3.03
C LYS A 137 -6.02 8.31 -2.76
N VAL A 138 -6.85 8.97 -3.56
CA VAL A 138 -7.27 10.36 -3.35
C VAL A 138 -8.76 10.36 -3.09
N GLU A 139 -9.21 10.97 -2.00
CA GLU A 139 -10.64 11.10 -1.69
C GLU A 139 -10.93 12.40 -0.98
N LYS A 140 -12.21 12.81 -0.93
CA LYS A 140 -12.63 13.93 -0.08
C LYS A 140 -13.09 13.42 1.28
N SER A 141 -12.44 13.88 2.34
CA SER A 141 -12.85 13.68 3.72
C SER A 141 -13.18 15.02 4.34
N ASN A 142 -14.42 15.20 4.83
CA ASN A 142 -14.91 16.46 5.40
C ASN A 142 -14.69 17.70 4.50
N GLY A 143 -14.84 17.52 3.18
CA GLY A 143 -14.63 18.57 2.19
C GLY A 143 -13.16 18.89 1.86
N GLN A 144 -12.21 18.23 2.51
CA GLN A 144 -10.79 18.34 2.22
C GLN A 144 -10.30 17.12 1.43
N GLU A 145 -9.43 17.36 0.46
CA GLU A 145 -8.77 16.27 -0.26
C GLU A 145 -7.75 15.61 0.67
N VAL A 146 -7.83 14.29 0.77
CA VAL A 146 -6.91 13.44 1.51
C VAL A 146 -6.28 12.48 0.52
N THR A 147 -4.94 12.53 0.44
CA THR A 147 -4.15 11.60 -0.37
C THR A 147 -3.43 10.63 0.54
N MET A 148 -3.60 9.33 0.27
CA MET A 148 -2.91 8.25 0.96
C MET A 148 -2.09 7.44 -0.04
N LEU A 149 -0.82 7.24 0.26
CA LEU A 149 0.00 6.22 -0.38
C LEU A 149 -0.05 4.94 0.46
N MET A 150 -0.41 3.85 -0.17
CA MET A 150 -0.60 2.55 0.45
C MET A 150 0.37 1.54 -0.14
N TYR A 151 1.01 0.77 0.73
CA TYR A 151 1.72 -0.47 0.41
C TYR A 151 0.94 -1.60 1.07
N THR A 152 0.56 -2.63 0.32
CA THR A 152 -0.30 -3.69 0.84
C THR A 152 0.13 -5.09 0.41
N ASP A 153 -0.01 -6.04 1.33
CA ASP A 153 0.01 -7.48 1.04
C ASP A 153 -1.11 -7.78 0.04
N SER A 154 -0.80 -8.56 -1.01
CA SER A 154 -1.72 -8.83 -2.12
C SER A 154 -2.96 -9.63 -1.72
N LYS A 155 -2.94 -10.28 -0.55
CA LYS A 155 -4.07 -11.06 -0.01
C LYS A 155 -4.84 -10.31 1.06
N PHE A 156 -4.43 -9.08 1.41
CA PHE A 156 -5.02 -8.38 2.54
C PHE A 156 -6.53 -8.19 2.38
N ASP A 157 -7.00 -7.71 1.23
CA ASP A 157 -8.43 -7.44 1.04
C ASP A 157 -9.25 -8.75 1.04
N ASP A 158 -8.72 -9.83 0.46
CA ASP A 158 -9.34 -11.16 0.52
C ASP A 158 -9.44 -11.69 1.96
N GLU A 159 -8.36 -11.56 2.75
CA GLU A 159 -8.32 -11.99 4.15
C GLU A 159 -9.32 -11.19 5.01
N ILE A 160 -9.44 -9.87 4.80
CA ILE A 160 -10.41 -9.02 5.50
C ILE A 160 -11.84 -9.35 5.11
N ASN A 161 -12.10 -9.58 3.82
CA ASN A 161 -13.43 -9.96 3.34
C ASN A 161 -13.87 -11.31 3.91
N ALA A 162 -12.98 -12.30 3.96
CA ALA A 162 -13.27 -13.61 4.55
C ALA A 162 -13.63 -13.50 6.04
N LEU A 163 -12.90 -12.70 6.82
CA LEU A 163 -13.23 -12.47 8.23
C LEU A 163 -14.57 -11.76 8.42
N SER A 164 -14.90 -10.82 7.53
CA SER A 164 -16.17 -10.09 7.57
C SER A 164 -17.35 -11.00 7.22
N GLN A 165 -17.22 -11.86 6.20
CA GLN A 165 -18.25 -12.82 5.83
C GLN A 165 -18.49 -13.89 6.90
N ASN A 166 -17.43 -14.43 7.49
CA ASN A 166 -17.55 -15.38 8.60
C ASN A 166 -18.32 -14.79 9.78
N LYS A 167 -18.15 -13.49 10.04
CA LYS A 167 -18.91 -12.81 11.09
C LYS A 167 -20.40 -12.74 10.76
N ILE A 168 -20.76 -12.31 9.55
CA ILE A 168 -22.16 -12.24 9.11
C ILE A 168 -22.80 -13.63 9.17
N ALA A 169 -22.10 -14.66 8.71
CA ALA A 169 -22.57 -16.04 8.72
C ALA A 169 -22.82 -16.59 10.14
N ASN A 170 -22.12 -16.10 11.16
CA ASN A 170 -22.34 -16.48 12.55
C ASN A 170 -23.49 -15.72 13.21
N ASP A 171 -23.95 -14.61 12.60
CA ASP A 171 -25.03 -13.75 13.11
C ASP A 171 -26.39 -14.06 12.41
N ILE A 172 -26.42 -14.98 11.45
CA ILE A 172 -27.64 -15.48 10.77
C ILE A 172 -27.83 -16.98 11.02
#